data_AF-A0A2A4JUW0-F1
#
_entry.id   AF-A0A2A4JUW0-F1
#
_cell.length_a   1.000
_cell.length_b   1.000
_cell.length_c   1.000
_cell.angle_alpha   90.00
_cell.angle_beta   90.00
_cell.angle_gamma   90.00
#
_symmetry.space_group_name_H-M   'P 1'
#
loop_
_entity.id
_entity.type
_entity.pdbx_description
1 polymer ?
#
loop_
_entity_poly.entity_id
_entity_poly.type
_entity_poly.pdbx_seq_one_letter_code
_entity_poly.pdbx_strand_id
1 'polypeptide(L)'
;MAYLAKYISRSSRLIAFYQRGYSTASPFVFSEEVSCAKSEGKPIVALESTIITHGMPYPQNLETAKQVENIIRERGAIPATIAILKGQLTVGLSEDQLSYLAQAKGVVKASRRDLAPIAAAKLDGATTVAGTIIAAQLADIPVFVTGGIGGVHRHGEDTLDISADLNELGRSNTLVVCSGVKSILDIRRTLEYLETQGVCVCAFGDTSDFPAFYTARSGFTAPHRVANALEAARVLHAARELQLSSGTVIAVPIPQEYAMDEKIIEDAIAGALKEAEKQGVSGKEVTPFILSAVVKATSGASLHANIALIKNNAKVGADIAVEFKKLKNVDNSRNAFNIGSSKGVGKCSSNSSRHFHTSCSRRTDDEPLFSANKNCDGDVLVIGGANVDRTYRLKEDGVQVSL
;
A
#
# COMPACT_ATOMS: atom_id res chain seq x y z
N MET A 1 15.41 -15.77 66.60
CA MET A 1 16.40 -15.24 65.62
C MET A 1 16.85 -16.38 64.74
N ALA A 2 16.90 -16.37 63.43
CA ALA A 2 16.41 -15.49 62.38
C ALA A 2 16.80 -16.25 61.08
N TYR A 3 15.87 -16.30 60.12
CA TYR A 3 16.11 -16.41 58.69
C TYR A 3 16.50 -17.74 58.01
N LEU A 4 15.44 -18.29 57.39
CA LEU A 4 15.32 -18.72 55.99
C LEU A 4 15.77 -20.12 55.58
N ALA A 5 14.78 -21.02 55.60
CA ALA A 5 14.70 -22.20 54.78
C ALA A 5 14.29 -21.89 53.32
N LYS A 6 14.62 -22.85 52.45
CA LYS A 6 13.72 -23.49 51.46
C LYS A 6 13.69 -22.97 50.00
N TYR A 7 13.86 -23.97 49.12
CA TYR A 7 13.24 -24.23 47.81
C TYR A 7 14.07 -24.14 46.51
N ILE A 8 14.36 -25.36 46.05
CA ILE A 8 14.64 -25.85 44.70
C ILE A 8 13.56 -25.40 43.70
N SER A 9 13.98 -25.27 42.42
CA SER A 9 13.16 -25.23 41.18
C SER A 9 12.45 -23.91 40.83
N ARG A 10 13.03 -23.14 39.90
CA ARG A 10 12.32 -22.26 38.94
C ARG A 10 13.10 -22.21 37.61
N SER A 11 12.70 -22.96 36.59
CA SER A 11 11.62 -22.66 35.62
C SER A 11 12.05 -21.71 34.51
N SER A 12 12.11 -22.30 33.32
CA SER A 12 12.02 -21.74 31.97
C SER A 12 11.22 -20.44 31.93
N ARG A 13 11.86 -19.33 31.57
CA ARG A 13 11.18 -18.08 31.26
C ARG A 13 10.59 -18.16 29.85
N LEU A 14 9.43 -18.79 29.74
CA LEU A 14 8.45 -18.43 28.72
C LEU A 14 8.08 -16.97 28.94
N ILE A 15 8.41 -16.12 27.97
CA ILE A 15 7.93 -14.74 27.90
C ILE A 15 6.43 -14.82 27.59
N ALA A 16 5.61 -14.88 28.63
CA ALA A 16 4.18 -14.73 28.53
C ALA A 16 3.88 -13.25 28.24
N PHE A 17 3.41 -12.97 27.01
CA PHE A 17 2.78 -11.69 26.69
C PHE A 17 1.54 -11.53 27.57
N TYR A 18 1.65 -10.72 28.61
CA TYR A 18 0.50 -10.24 29.37
C TYR A 18 -0.32 -9.33 28.45
N GLN A 19 -1.36 -9.87 27.82
CA GLN A 19 -2.48 -9.08 27.31
C GLN A 19 -3.19 -8.48 28.52
N ARG A 20 -2.84 -7.23 28.87
CA ARG A 20 -3.68 -6.40 29.73
C ARG A 20 -4.91 -5.98 28.94
N GLY A 21 -6.06 -6.51 29.35
CA GLY A 21 -7.37 -6.11 28.86
C GLY A 21 -7.65 -4.64 29.17
N TYR A 22 -7.39 -3.78 28.19
CA TYR A 22 -8.21 -2.61 27.94
C TYR A 22 -9.37 -3.04 27.05
N SER A 23 -10.56 -2.47 27.25
CA SER A 23 -11.77 -2.71 26.47
C SER A 23 -11.45 -3.00 24.99
N THR A 24 -11.86 -4.17 24.50
CA THR A 24 -11.58 -4.73 23.17
C THR A 24 -12.37 -4.05 22.05
N ALA A 25 -12.64 -2.75 22.17
CA ALA A 25 -13.25 -2.00 21.08
C ALA A 25 -12.17 -1.83 20.01
N SER A 26 -12.37 -2.48 18.87
CA SER A 26 -11.57 -2.28 17.66
C SER A 26 -11.40 -0.76 17.42
N PRO A 27 -10.20 -0.26 17.07
CA PRO A 27 -9.99 1.16 16.80
C PRO A 27 -10.76 1.67 15.56
N PHE A 28 -11.44 0.77 14.85
CA PHE A 28 -12.30 1.03 13.71
C PHE A 28 -13.62 0.28 13.81
N VAL A 29 -14.65 0.83 13.15
CA VAL A 29 -15.95 0.19 12.93
C VAL A 29 -16.10 -0.16 11.45
N PHE A 30 -16.77 -1.27 11.18
CA PHE A 30 -17.14 -1.66 9.82
C PHE A 30 -18.60 -1.30 9.55
N SER A 31 -18.92 -0.98 8.29
CA SER A 31 -20.32 -1.04 7.86
C SER A 31 -20.85 -2.48 7.94
N GLU A 32 -22.17 -2.63 7.90
CA GLU A 32 -22.81 -3.94 7.83
C GLU A 32 -22.38 -4.71 6.57
N GLU A 33 -22.35 -4.04 5.41
CA GLU A 33 -21.91 -4.62 4.12
C GLU A 33 -20.48 -5.16 4.22
N VAL A 34 -19.54 -4.38 4.76
CA VAL A 34 -18.14 -4.79 4.93
C VAL A 34 -18.00 -5.90 5.98
N SER A 35 -18.75 -5.82 7.08
CA SER A 35 -18.74 -6.88 8.11
C SER A 35 -19.19 -8.23 7.55
N CYS A 36 -20.28 -8.22 6.77
CA CYS A 36 -20.80 -9.40 6.08
C CYS A 36 -19.82 -9.92 5.03
N ALA A 37 -19.22 -9.02 4.24
CA ALA A 37 -18.19 -9.38 3.27
C ALA A 37 -17.01 -10.10 3.92
N LYS A 38 -16.57 -9.63 5.10
CA LYS A 38 -15.47 -10.27 5.84
C LYS A 38 -15.86 -11.64 6.39
N SER A 39 -17.07 -11.80 6.94
CA SER A 39 -17.51 -13.10 7.47
C SER A 39 -17.69 -14.14 6.37
N GLU A 40 -18.18 -13.73 5.19
CA GLU A 40 -18.33 -14.59 4.02
C GLU A 40 -17.03 -14.76 3.21
N GLY A 41 -15.99 -14.01 3.57
CA GLY A 41 -14.72 -14.00 2.86
C GLY A 41 -14.82 -13.46 1.44
N LYS A 42 -15.72 -12.53 1.14
CA LYS A 42 -15.80 -11.83 -0.14
C LYS A 42 -14.61 -10.88 -0.34
N PRO A 43 -14.20 -10.61 -1.60
CA PRO A 43 -13.15 -9.63 -1.87
C PRO A 43 -13.64 -8.21 -1.53
N ILE A 44 -12.77 -7.42 -0.91
CA ILE A 44 -13.06 -6.05 -0.46
C ILE A 44 -12.01 -5.12 -1.05
N VAL A 45 -12.44 -3.94 -1.51
CA VAL A 45 -11.56 -2.89 -2.06
C VAL A 45 -11.73 -1.63 -1.22
N ALA A 46 -10.64 -1.16 -0.61
CA ALA A 46 -10.64 0.10 0.11
C ALA A 46 -10.71 1.29 -0.85
N LEU A 47 -11.33 2.38 -0.41
CA LEU A 47 -11.40 3.67 -1.10
C LEU A 47 -11.12 4.81 -0.11
N GLU A 48 -10.42 5.86 -0.57
CA GLU A 48 -10.16 7.05 0.26
C GLU A 48 -11.35 8.02 0.26
N SER A 49 -11.38 8.94 1.23
CA SER A 49 -12.42 10.00 1.30
C SER A 49 -11.89 11.41 1.02
N THR A 50 -10.57 11.62 0.93
CA THR A 50 -10.01 12.94 0.56
C THR A 50 -10.43 13.35 -0.84
N ILE A 51 -10.52 12.40 -1.79
CA ILE A 51 -10.99 12.68 -3.15
C ILE A 51 -12.43 13.25 -3.16
N ILE A 52 -13.27 12.84 -2.21
CA ILE A 52 -14.66 13.26 -2.08
C ILE A 52 -14.76 14.69 -1.51
N THR A 53 -13.95 15.01 -0.50
CA THR A 53 -14.09 16.25 0.28
C THR A 53 -13.19 17.38 -0.23
N HIS A 54 -12.02 17.05 -0.78
CA HIS A 54 -10.99 18.02 -1.17
C HIS A 54 -10.53 17.84 -2.63
N GLY A 55 -10.92 16.75 -3.30
CA GLY A 55 -10.47 16.43 -4.65
C GLY A 55 -11.45 16.81 -5.76
N MET A 56 -12.76 16.90 -5.46
CA MET A 56 -13.81 17.17 -6.43
C MET A 56 -14.88 18.10 -5.84
N PRO A 57 -15.50 18.97 -6.66
CA PRO A 57 -16.62 19.81 -6.22
C PRO A 57 -17.91 18.99 -6.07
N TYR A 58 -18.85 19.50 -5.26
CA TYR A 58 -20.22 18.99 -5.21
C TYR A 58 -21.05 19.50 -6.40
N PRO A 59 -21.91 18.68 -7.04
CA PRO A 59 -22.29 17.30 -6.69
C PRO A 59 -21.39 16.20 -7.28
N GLN A 60 -20.41 16.54 -8.13
CA GLN A 60 -19.58 15.57 -8.84
C GLN A 60 -18.82 14.64 -7.90
N ASN A 61 -18.44 15.12 -6.71
CA ASN A 61 -17.79 14.30 -5.68
C ASN A 61 -18.64 13.11 -5.24
N LEU A 62 -19.91 13.34 -4.89
CA LEU A 62 -20.85 12.31 -4.44
C LEU A 62 -21.22 11.37 -5.58
N GLU A 63 -21.52 11.93 -6.75
CA GLU A 63 -21.85 11.16 -7.95
C GLU A 63 -20.71 10.22 -8.33
N THR A 64 -19.47 10.73 -8.34
CA THR A 64 -18.29 9.93 -8.65
C THR A 64 -18.05 8.86 -7.61
N ALA A 65 -18.17 9.19 -6.31
CA ALA A 65 -18.01 8.21 -5.24
C ALA A 65 -19.00 7.04 -5.38
N LYS A 66 -20.29 7.34 -5.61
CA LYS A 66 -21.33 6.32 -5.85
C LYS A 66 -21.05 5.48 -7.09
N GLN A 67 -20.63 6.11 -8.19
CA GLN A 67 -20.28 5.38 -9.42
C GLN A 67 -19.08 4.45 -9.22
N VAL A 68 -18.06 4.90 -8.49
CA VAL A 68 -16.87 4.09 -8.17
C VAL A 68 -17.24 2.90 -7.29
N GLU A 69 -18.05 3.09 -6.26
CA GLU A 69 -18.54 1.99 -5.43
C GLU A 69 -19.36 0.98 -6.25
N ASN A 70 -20.23 1.45 -7.15
CA ASN A 70 -21.03 0.57 -8.00
C ASN A 70 -20.18 -0.23 -8.99
N ILE A 71 -19.15 0.37 -9.59
CA ILE A 71 -18.20 -0.35 -10.46
C ILE A 71 -17.55 -1.51 -9.70
N ILE A 72 -17.16 -1.30 -8.45
CA ILE A 72 -16.56 -2.35 -7.61
C ILE A 72 -17.56 -3.48 -7.34
N ARG A 73 -18.82 -3.12 -7.03
CA ARG A 73 -19.92 -4.08 -6.83
C ARG A 73 -20.20 -4.91 -8.08
N GLU A 74 -20.30 -4.27 -9.25
CA GLU A 74 -20.51 -4.92 -10.55
C GLU A 74 -19.40 -5.90 -10.92
N ARG A 75 -18.18 -5.66 -10.41
CA ARG A 75 -17.01 -6.52 -10.60
C ARG A 75 -16.93 -7.67 -9.61
N GLY A 76 -17.88 -7.78 -8.67
CA GLY A 76 -17.96 -8.87 -7.70
C GLY A 76 -17.13 -8.65 -6.43
N ALA A 77 -16.71 -7.41 -6.17
CA ALA A 77 -16.05 -7.01 -4.93
C ALA A 77 -16.91 -6.04 -4.12
N ILE A 78 -16.59 -5.89 -2.84
CA ILE A 78 -17.31 -4.99 -1.92
C ILE A 78 -16.48 -3.71 -1.71
N PRO A 79 -17.03 -2.53 -2.01
CA PRO A 79 -16.33 -1.28 -1.77
C PRO A 79 -16.33 -0.95 -0.28
N ALA A 80 -15.21 -0.41 0.20
CA ALA A 80 -15.06 0.07 1.57
C ALA A 80 -14.47 1.49 1.54
N THR A 81 -15.33 2.49 1.33
CA THR A 81 -14.95 3.90 1.50
C THR A 81 -14.60 4.17 2.96
N ILE A 82 -13.42 4.75 3.21
CA ILE A 82 -12.87 4.93 4.56
C ILE A 82 -12.83 6.41 4.93
N ALA A 83 -13.41 6.75 6.08
CA ALA A 83 -13.33 8.08 6.67
C ALA A 83 -13.24 7.99 8.20
N ILE A 84 -12.94 9.10 8.86
CA ILE A 84 -13.12 9.25 10.31
C ILE A 84 -14.41 10.03 10.51
N LEU A 85 -15.39 9.46 11.20
CA LEU A 85 -16.66 10.12 11.51
C LEU A 85 -16.75 10.30 13.03
N LYS A 86 -16.83 11.54 13.51
CA LYS A 86 -16.88 11.88 14.94
C LYS A 86 -15.77 11.21 15.76
N GLY A 87 -14.56 11.17 15.20
CA GLY A 87 -13.37 10.52 15.75
C GLY A 87 -13.29 9.00 15.61
N GLN A 88 -14.31 8.37 15.03
CA GLN A 88 -14.32 6.93 14.79
C GLN A 88 -13.83 6.62 13.37
N LEU A 89 -12.74 5.85 13.26
CA LEU A 89 -12.32 5.33 11.96
C LEU A 89 -13.38 4.33 11.46
N THR A 90 -13.99 4.62 10.32
CA THR A 90 -15.11 3.87 9.74
C THR A 90 -14.68 3.29 8.40
N VAL A 91 -14.83 1.98 8.25
CA VAL A 91 -14.42 1.22 7.06
C VAL A 91 -15.67 0.70 6.36
N GLY A 92 -15.97 1.30 5.20
CA GLY A 92 -17.27 1.20 4.54
C GLY A 92 -18.22 2.27 5.08
N LEU A 93 -18.62 3.20 4.22
CA LEU A 93 -19.62 4.22 4.56
C LEU A 93 -21.00 3.76 4.08
N SER A 94 -22.05 4.07 4.85
CA SER A 94 -23.41 4.00 4.33
C SER A 94 -23.67 5.10 3.30
N GLU A 95 -24.72 4.97 2.49
CA GLU A 95 -25.11 6.02 1.54
C GLU A 95 -25.35 7.38 2.23
N ASP A 96 -25.95 7.38 3.41
CA ASP A 96 -26.19 8.59 4.21
C ASP A 96 -24.87 9.20 4.70
N GLN A 97 -23.94 8.38 5.19
CA GLN A 97 -22.63 8.84 5.63
C GLN A 97 -21.80 9.40 4.46
N LEU A 98 -21.88 8.77 3.29
CA LEU A 98 -21.23 9.23 2.07
C LEU A 98 -21.82 10.57 1.61
N SER A 99 -23.15 10.68 1.60
CA SER A 99 -23.87 11.90 1.21
C SER A 99 -23.65 13.05 2.19
N TYR A 100 -23.54 12.74 3.49
CA TYR A 100 -23.13 13.67 4.53
C TYR A 100 -21.72 14.18 4.28
N LEU A 101 -20.75 13.27 4.10
CA LEU A 101 -19.34 13.62 3.95
C LEU A 101 -19.09 14.48 2.71
N ALA A 102 -19.80 14.22 1.61
CA ALA A 102 -19.68 14.99 0.37
C ALA A 102 -20.13 16.46 0.46
N GLN A 103 -20.95 16.80 1.47
CA GLN A 103 -21.47 18.15 1.70
C GLN A 103 -20.91 18.80 2.96
N ALA A 104 -20.27 18.01 3.84
CA ALA A 104 -19.76 18.46 5.11
C ALA A 104 -18.67 19.53 4.93
N LYS A 105 -18.76 20.59 5.74
CA LYS A 105 -17.75 21.65 5.82
C LYS A 105 -16.84 21.40 7.02
N GLY A 106 -15.58 21.82 6.92
CA GLY A 106 -14.62 21.68 8.02
C GLY A 106 -14.12 20.26 8.28
N VAL A 107 -14.34 19.34 7.34
CA VAL A 107 -13.78 17.98 7.41
C VAL A 107 -12.26 18.07 7.31
N VAL A 108 -11.54 17.48 8.26
CA VAL A 108 -10.08 17.56 8.28
C VAL A 108 -9.48 16.58 7.28
N LYS A 109 -8.63 17.06 6.36
CA LYS A 109 -7.79 16.18 5.52
C LYS A 109 -6.82 15.38 6.42
N ALA A 110 -7.01 14.07 6.46
CA ALA A 110 -6.40 13.18 7.46
C ALA A 110 -5.30 12.31 6.84
N SER A 111 -4.04 12.70 7.06
CA SER A 111 -2.87 11.83 6.85
C SER A 111 -2.47 11.15 8.17
N ARG A 112 -1.40 10.35 8.17
CA ARG A 112 -0.93 9.59 9.35
C ARG A 112 -0.89 10.44 10.62
N ARG A 113 -0.27 11.61 10.54
CA ARG A 113 -0.08 12.51 11.69
C ARG A 113 -1.38 13.12 12.22
N ASP A 114 -2.41 13.15 11.39
CA ASP A 114 -3.69 13.79 11.69
C ASP A 114 -4.68 12.79 12.31
N LEU A 115 -4.49 11.48 12.12
CA LEU A 115 -5.43 10.44 12.58
C LEU A 115 -5.69 10.51 14.10
N ALA A 116 -4.63 10.58 14.91
CA ALA A 116 -4.76 10.59 16.37
C ALA A 116 -5.41 11.88 16.91
N PRO A 117 -5.01 13.09 16.48
CA PRO A 117 -5.70 14.32 16.86
C PRO A 117 -7.20 14.33 16.47
N ILE A 118 -7.55 13.89 15.26
CA ILE A 118 -8.95 13.84 14.80
C ILE A 118 -9.76 12.87 15.66
N ALA A 119 -9.21 11.68 15.93
CA ALA A 119 -9.85 10.68 16.78
C ALA A 119 -10.07 11.21 18.21
N ALA A 120 -9.04 11.77 18.82
CA ALA A 120 -9.09 12.30 20.18
C ALA A 120 -10.09 13.46 20.33
N ALA A 121 -10.14 14.35 19.33
CA ALA A 121 -11.04 15.50 19.32
C ALA A 121 -12.46 15.17 18.84
N LYS A 122 -12.74 13.90 18.47
CA LYS A 122 -14.02 13.46 17.91
C LYS A 122 -14.47 14.26 16.68
N LEU A 123 -13.51 14.60 15.82
CA LEU A 123 -13.74 15.36 14.59
C LEU A 123 -14.03 14.42 13.41
N ASP A 124 -14.62 14.99 12.36
CA ASP A 124 -14.71 14.32 11.06
C ASP A 124 -13.41 14.52 10.28
N GLY A 125 -12.93 13.44 9.66
CA GLY A 125 -11.70 13.41 8.90
C GLY A 125 -11.86 12.64 7.59
N ALA A 126 -11.38 13.23 6.50
CA ALA A 126 -11.30 12.58 5.21
C ALA A 126 -9.91 11.96 5.06
N THR A 127 -9.83 10.63 4.99
CA THR A 127 -8.55 9.93 4.88
C THR A 127 -7.90 10.20 3.53
N THR A 128 -6.64 10.58 3.55
CA THR A 128 -5.74 10.61 2.39
C THR A 128 -5.27 9.19 2.06
N VAL A 129 -4.61 8.99 0.92
CA VAL A 129 -3.90 7.74 0.58
C VAL A 129 -3.15 7.15 1.78
N ALA A 130 -2.27 7.91 2.46
CA ALA A 130 -1.58 7.48 3.68
C ALA A 130 -2.54 7.01 4.80
N GLY A 131 -3.58 7.80 5.09
CA GLY A 131 -4.56 7.46 6.12
C GLY A 131 -5.38 6.21 5.76
N THR A 132 -5.74 6.05 4.49
CA THR A 132 -6.48 4.91 3.97
C THR A 132 -5.63 3.64 3.97
N ILE A 133 -4.34 3.72 3.64
CA ILE A 133 -3.40 2.58 3.73
C ILE A 133 -3.36 2.04 5.16
N ILE A 134 -3.23 2.92 6.16
CA ILE A 134 -3.23 2.53 7.57
C ILE A 134 -4.54 1.82 7.93
N ALA A 135 -5.68 2.40 7.56
CA ALA A 135 -6.98 1.84 7.86
C ALA A 135 -7.23 0.50 7.16
N ALA A 136 -6.85 0.38 5.88
CA ALA A 136 -6.98 -0.84 5.10
C ALA A 136 -6.12 -1.97 5.71
N GLN A 137 -4.88 -1.67 6.12
CA GLN A 137 -4.02 -2.64 6.78
C GLN A 137 -4.57 -3.09 8.15
N LEU A 138 -5.05 -2.16 8.97
CA LEU A 138 -5.72 -2.47 10.24
C LEU A 138 -6.97 -3.34 10.02
N ALA A 139 -7.65 -3.14 8.89
CA ALA A 139 -8.81 -3.91 8.47
C ALA A 139 -8.47 -5.19 7.68
N ASP A 140 -7.20 -5.55 7.46
CA ASP A 140 -6.76 -6.63 6.54
C ASP A 140 -7.49 -6.59 5.17
N ILE A 141 -7.63 -5.39 4.60
CA ILE A 141 -8.11 -5.19 3.24
C ILE A 141 -6.88 -5.02 2.34
N PRO A 142 -6.58 -5.99 1.45
CA PRO A 142 -5.30 -6.03 0.74
C PRO A 142 -5.19 -5.06 -0.45
N VAL A 143 -6.32 -4.60 -1.00
CA VAL A 143 -6.37 -3.79 -2.21
C VAL A 143 -7.03 -2.45 -1.91
N PHE A 144 -6.39 -1.37 -2.32
CA PHE A 144 -6.85 0.00 -2.19
C PHE A 144 -6.83 0.68 -3.57
N VAL A 145 -7.89 1.40 -3.92
CA VAL A 145 -8.00 2.19 -5.16
C VAL A 145 -8.03 3.69 -4.85
N THR A 146 -7.24 4.47 -5.57
CA THR A 146 -7.29 5.94 -5.59
C THR A 146 -7.14 6.46 -7.02
N GLY A 147 -7.30 7.76 -7.22
CA GLY A 147 -7.02 8.39 -8.51
C GLY A 147 -5.51 8.41 -8.78
N GLY A 148 -4.73 8.88 -7.81
CA GLY A 148 -3.29 9.07 -7.95
C GLY A 148 -2.65 9.23 -6.59
N ILE A 149 -1.49 8.64 -6.36
CA ILE A 149 -0.78 8.79 -5.09
C ILE A 149 -0.16 10.19 -4.97
N GLY A 150 0.10 10.64 -3.74
CA GLY A 150 1.06 11.70 -3.50
C GLY A 150 2.49 11.23 -3.79
N GLY A 151 3.45 12.14 -3.67
CA GLY A 151 4.83 11.88 -4.08
C GLY A 151 5.78 12.98 -3.62
N VAL A 152 6.95 13.01 -4.23
CA VAL A 152 7.90 14.11 -4.07
C VAL A 152 7.38 15.30 -4.87
N HIS A 153 7.22 16.46 -4.23
CA HIS A 153 6.80 17.66 -4.94
C HIS A 153 7.91 18.15 -5.89
N ARG A 154 7.55 18.96 -6.88
CA ARG A 154 8.55 19.65 -7.72
C ARG A 154 9.40 20.55 -6.82
N HIS A 155 10.72 20.55 -7.01
CA HIS A 155 11.70 21.16 -6.08
C HIS A 155 11.74 20.51 -4.69
N GLY A 156 11.32 19.25 -4.57
CA GLY A 156 11.35 18.49 -3.32
C GLY A 156 12.76 18.23 -2.78
N GLU A 157 13.78 18.31 -3.63
CA GLU A 157 15.20 18.26 -3.25
C GLU A 157 15.63 19.42 -2.35
N ASP A 158 15.02 20.59 -2.51
CA ASP A 158 15.33 21.79 -1.74
C ASP A 158 14.33 21.99 -0.59
N THR A 159 13.04 21.77 -0.88
CA THR A 159 11.94 22.06 0.04
C THR A 159 11.66 20.93 1.03
N LEU A 160 12.06 19.70 0.69
CA LEU A 160 11.69 18.46 1.39
C LEU A 160 10.17 18.27 1.51
N ASP A 161 9.38 18.87 0.61
CA ASP A 161 7.94 18.64 0.53
C ASP A 161 7.66 17.28 -0.13
N ILE A 162 7.56 16.25 0.71
CA ILE A 162 7.40 14.85 0.32
C ILE A 162 6.15 14.29 0.98
N SER A 163 5.25 13.73 0.18
CA SER A 163 4.01 13.14 0.70
C SER A 163 4.28 11.98 1.67
N ALA A 164 3.56 11.97 2.79
CA ALA A 164 3.55 10.86 3.72
C ALA A 164 3.06 9.55 3.09
N ASP A 165 2.37 9.61 1.94
CA ASP A 165 1.93 8.42 1.18
C ASP A 165 3.11 7.49 0.88
N LEU A 166 4.28 8.03 0.52
CA LEU A 166 5.45 7.22 0.17
C LEU A 166 6.00 6.43 1.37
N ASN A 167 6.02 7.06 2.54
CA ASN A 167 6.41 6.39 3.78
C ASN A 167 5.39 5.33 4.22
N GLU A 168 4.10 5.56 4.00
CA GLU A 168 3.08 4.56 4.31
C GLU A 168 3.11 3.38 3.36
N LEU A 169 3.40 3.61 2.07
CA LEU A 169 3.68 2.54 1.13
C LEU A 169 4.89 1.71 1.57
N GLY A 170 5.96 2.32 2.12
CA GLY A 170 7.11 1.59 2.66
C GLY A 170 6.83 0.78 3.94
N ARG A 171 5.69 1.01 4.60
CA ARG A 171 5.35 0.44 5.92
C ARG A 171 4.11 -0.48 5.92
N SER A 172 3.53 -0.71 4.75
CA SER A 172 2.28 -1.41 4.59
C SER A 172 2.39 -2.50 3.55
N ASN A 173 1.66 -3.60 3.71
CA ASN A 173 1.54 -4.65 2.69
C ASN A 173 0.30 -4.47 1.80
N THR A 174 -0.19 -3.24 1.67
CA THR A 174 -1.36 -2.89 0.84
C THR A 174 -0.92 -2.72 -0.62
N LEU A 175 -1.69 -3.30 -1.55
CA LEU A 175 -1.58 -3.00 -2.97
C LEU A 175 -2.46 -1.80 -3.31
N VAL A 176 -1.86 -0.76 -3.87
CA VAL A 176 -2.51 0.49 -4.25
C VAL A 176 -2.61 0.58 -5.77
N VAL A 177 -3.83 0.68 -6.28
CA VAL A 177 -4.13 0.89 -7.69
C VAL A 177 -4.41 2.38 -7.92
N CYS A 178 -3.64 2.99 -8.82
CA CYS A 178 -3.75 4.41 -9.10
C CYS A 178 -3.28 4.74 -10.52
N SER A 179 -3.54 5.95 -11.01
CA SER A 179 -3.04 6.42 -12.31
C SER A 179 -1.66 7.07 -12.20
N GLY A 180 -0.79 6.40 -11.46
CA GLY A 180 0.54 6.91 -11.12
C GLY A 180 0.49 7.96 -10.02
N VAL A 181 1.42 8.92 -10.11
CA VAL A 181 1.58 10.03 -9.16
C VAL A 181 0.80 11.24 -9.70
N LYS A 182 0.15 12.02 -8.82
CA LYS A 182 -0.58 13.24 -9.25
C LYS A 182 0.35 14.13 -10.08
N SER A 183 -0.14 14.65 -11.22
CA SER A 183 0.67 15.36 -12.25
C SER A 183 1.40 16.63 -11.77
N ILE A 184 1.03 17.15 -10.61
CA ILE A 184 1.64 18.32 -9.95
C ILE A 184 3.00 18.00 -9.29
N LEU A 185 3.38 16.71 -9.27
CA LEU A 185 4.52 16.18 -8.52
C LEU A 185 5.67 15.82 -9.46
N ASP A 186 6.82 15.49 -8.87
CA ASP A 186 8.00 15.01 -9.58
C ASP A 186 7.98 13.48 -9.66
N ILE A 187 7.71 12.95 -10.86
CA ILE A 187 7.61 11.50 -11.08
C ILE A 187 8.95 10.81 -10.88
N ARG A 188 10.05 11.37 -11.43
CA ARG A 188 11.37 10.76 -11.32
C ARG A 188 11.77 10.59 -9.86
N ARG A 189 11.72 11.67 -9.09
CA ARG A 189 12.08 11.64 -7.66
C ARG A 189 11.14 10.76 -6.85
N THR A 190 9.86 10.70 -7.23
CA THR A 190 8.92 9.80 -6.57
C THR A 190 9.28 8.33 -6.80
N LEU A 191 9.67 7.94 -8.01
CA LEU A 191 10.12 6.58 -8.31
C LEU A 191 11.40 6.21 -7.53
N GLU A 192 12.39 7.10 -7.49
CA GLU A 192 13.63 6.91 -6.71
C GLU A 192 13.36 6.79 -5.20
N TYR A 193 12.40 7.58 -4.68
CA TYR A 193 12.01 7.50 -3.28
C TYR A 193 11.29 6.17 -2.98
N LEU A 194 10.42 5.71 -3.88
CA LEU A 194 9.71 4.43 -3.74
C LEU A 194 10.68 3.25 -3.77
N GLU A 195 11.70 3.29 -4.63
CA GLU A 195 12.81 2.33 -4.63
C GLU A 195 13.50 2.32 -3.26
N THR A 196 13.86 3.49 -2.73
CA THR A 196 14.49 3.62 -1.40
C THR A 196 13.62 3.06 -0.28
N GLN A 197 12.29 3.18 -0.38
CA GLN A 197 11.33 2.62 0.58
C GLN A 197 11.04 1.12 0.36
N GLY A 198 11.66 0.47 -0.64
CA GLY A 198 11.43 -0.93 -0.97
C GLY A 198 10.02 -1.22 -1.51
N VAL A 199 9.35 -0.21 -2.08
CA VAL A 199 7.99 -0.35 -2.63
C VAL A 199 8.05 -0.94 -4.03
N CYS A 200 7.31 -2.02 -4.26
CA CYS A 200 7.19 -2.60 -5.59
C CYS A 200 6.32 -1.70 -6.48
N VAL A 201 6.82 -1.31 -7.65
CA VAL A 201 6.07 -0.46 -8.60
C VAL A 201 5.93 -1.17 -9.93
N CYS A 202 4.68 -1.37 -10.36
CA CYS A 202 4.35 -2.01 -11.63
C CYS A 202 3.52 -1.09 -12.51
N ALA A 203 3.89 -0.93 -13.78
CA ALA A 203 2.96 -0.43 -14.79
C ALA A 203 1.94 -1.53 -15.16
N PHE A 204 0.69 -1.13 -15.38
CA PHE A 204 -0.40 -2.03 -15.77
C PHE A 204 -0.72 -1.91 -17.26
N GLY A 205 -0.76 -3.04 -17.96
CA GLY A 205 -1.11 -3.11 -19.39
C GLY A 205 0.06 -3.59 -20.24
N ASP A 206 0.18 -3.11 -21.48
CA ASP A 206 1.11 -3.67 -22.48
C ASP A 206 2.53 -3.11 -22.43
N THR A 207 2.72 -1.96 -21.80
CA THR A 207 4.01 -1.28 -21.73
C THR A 207 4.48 -1.10 -20.30
N SER A 208 5.76 -0.76 -20.14
CA SER A 208 6.34 -0.39 -18.85
C SER A 208 6.26 1.13 -18.60
N ASP A 209 5.55 1.87 -19.46
CA ASP A 209 5.44 3.33 -19.32
C ASP A 209 4.69 3.67 -18.03
N PHE A 210 5.28 4.54 -17.22
CA PHE A 210 4.64 5.03 -16.02
C PHE A 210 3.64 6.15 -16.41
N PRO A 211 2.36 6.07 -16.00
CA PRO A 211 1.38 7.11 -16.30
C PRO A 211 1.59 8.38 -15.46
N ALA A 212 1.24 9.53 -16.01
CA ALA A 212 1.33 10.83 -15.33
C ALA A 212 -0.07 11.39 -15.01
N PHE A 213 -0.94 10.55 -14.43
CA PHE A 213 -2.29 10.90 -14.00
C PHE A 213 -3.24 11.25 -15.16
N TYR A 214 -3.10 12.44 -15.77
CA TYR A 214 -3.94 12.90 -16.89
C TYR A 214 -3.49 12.38 -18.26
N THR A 215 -2.25 11.87 -18.35
CA THR A 215 -1.69 11.29 -19.57
C THR A 215 -1.31 9.82 -19.34
N ALA A 216 -1.49 9.00 -20.37
CA ALA A 216 -1.15 7.58 -20.29
C ALA A 216 0.37 7.32 -20.16
N ARG A 217 1.20 8.31 -20.52
CA ARG A 217 2.67 8.23 -20.49
C ARG A 217 3.24 9.47 -19.81
N SER A 218 4.37 9.29 -19.14
CA SER A 218 5.09 10.35 -18.41
C SER A 218 6.50 10.63 -18.94
N GLY A 219 7.00 9.84 -19.88
CA GLY A 219 8.42 9.79 -20.25
C GLY A 219 9.29 8.97 -19.27
N PHE A 220 8.71 8.45 -18.19
CA PHE A 220 9.36 7.53 -17.26
C PHE A 220 8.78 6.12 -17.37
N THR A 221 9.54 5.12 -16.90
CA THR A 221 9.13 3.72 -16.89
C THR A 221 9.06 3.18 -15.47
N ALA A 222 8.09 2.31 -15.19
CA ALA A 222 8.06 1.52 -13.97
C ALA A 222 9.16 0.43 -14.01
N PRO A 223 9.73 0.02 -12.85
CA PRO A 223 10.72 -1.04 -12.79
C PRO A 223 10.15 -2.43 -13.13
N HIS A 224 8.84 -2.61 -12.95
CA HIS A 224 8.13 -3.82 -13.29
C HIS A 224 6.87 -3.53 -14.12
N ARG A 225 6.32 -4.58 -14.72
CA ARG A 225 5.08 -4.52 -15.50
C ARG A 225 4.22 -5.73 -15.17
N VAL A 226 2.91 -5.53 -15.12
CA VAL A 226 1.90 -6.59 -15.05
C VAL A 226 0.90 -6.40 -16.20
N ALA A 227 0.59 -7.46 -16.92
CA ALA A 227 -0.26 -7.38 -18.11
C ALA A 227 -1.76 -7.28 -17.78
N ASN A 228 -2.17 -7.82 -16.64
CA ASN A 228 -3.57 -7.97 -16.27
C ASN A 228 -3.76 -8.14 -14.76
N ALA A 229 -5.02 -8.19 -14.32
CA ALA A 229 -5.39 -8.30 -12.91
C ALA A 229 -4.88 -9.58 -12.22
N LEU A 230 -4.80 -10.70 -12.94
CA LEU A 230 -4.30 -11.96 -12.39
C LEU A 230 -2.80 -11.89 -12.07
N GLU A 231 -2.00 -11.26 -12.95
CA GLU A 231 -0.58 -11.05 -12.68
C GLU A 231 -0.35 -10.10 -11.51
N ALA A 232 -1.09 -9.00 -11.43
CA ALA A 232 -1.03 -8.11 -10.27
C ALA A 232 -1.44 -8.83 -8.96
N ALA A 233 -2.47 -9.68 -9.01
CA ALA A 233 -2.88 -10.50 -7.87
C ALA A 233 -1.80 -11.52 -7.45
N ARG A 234 -1.04 -12.09 -8.40
CA ARG A 234 0.10 -12.96 -8.11
C ARG A 234 1.24 -12.22 -7.43
N VAL A 235 1.52 -10.98 -7.84
CA VAL A 235 2.52 -10.12 -7.17
C VAL A 235 2.14 -9.89 -5.71
N LEU A 236 0.88 -9.49 -5.46
CA LEU A 236 0.36 -9.30 -4.10
C LEU A 236 0.39 -10.59 -3.27
N HIS A 237 0.07 -11.72 -3.89
CA HIS A 237 0.12 -13.03 -3.26
C HIS A 237 1.55 -13.42 -2.85
N ALA A 238 2.50 -13.34 -3.77
CA ALA A 238 3.91 -13.61 -3.50
C ALA A 238 4.49 -12.66 -2.42
N ALA A 239 4.15 -11.37 -2.47
CA ALA A 239 4.56 -10.40 -1.45
C ALA A 239 4.07 -10.80 -0.05
N ARG A 240 2.84 -11.33 0.07
CA ARG A 240 2.30 -11.83 1.33
C ARG A 240 2.94 -13.15 1.78
N GLU A 241 3.26 -14.06 0.86
CA GLU A 241 3.98 -15.30 1.20
C GLU A 241 5.40 -15.03 1.71
N LEU A 242 6.09 -14.06 1.09
CA LEU A 242 7.41 -13.60 1.51
C LEU A 242 7.38 -12.71 2.76
N GLN A 243 6.20 -12.38 3.28
CA GLN A 243 6.00 -11.53 4.45
C GLN A 243 6.65 -10.14 4.30
N LEU A 244 6.65 -9.60 3.07
CA LEU A 244 7.16 -8.26 2.82
C LEU A 244 6.28 -7.22 3.53
N SER A 245 6.93 -6.27 4.21
CA SER A 245 6.28 -5.18 4.94
C SER A 245 6.17 -3.89 4.14
N SER A 246 6.42 -3.94 2.83
CA SER A 246 6.31 -2.84 1.88
C SER A 246 5.19 -3.08 0.87
N GLY A 247 4.67 -1.97 0.34
CA GLY A 247 3.47 -1.94 -0.46
C GLY A 247 3.76 -2.27 -1.91
N THR A 248 2.68 -2.33 -2.69
CA THR A 248 2.78 -2.47 -4.15
C THR A 248 1.97 -1.37 -4.81
N VAL A 249 2.53 -0.65 -5.77
CA VAL A 249 1.83 0.32 -6.60
C VAL A 249 1.57 -0.31 -7.97
N ILE A 250 0.29 -0.39 -8.35
CA ILE A 250 -0.13 -0.75 -9.71
C ILE A 250 -0.55 0.53 -10.42
N ALA A 251 0.32 1.03 -11.29
CA ALA A 251 0.13 2.27 -12.03
C ALA A 251 -0.65 1.99 -13.33
N VAL A 252 -1.92 2.40 -13.35
CA VAL A 252 -2.87 2.15 -14.43
C VAL A 252 -3.01 3.39 -15.32
N PRO A 253 -2.69 3.30 -16.63
CA PRO A 253 -2.86 4.43 -17.52
C PRO A 253 -4.34 4.83 -17.64
N ILE A 254 -4.59 6.13 -17.75
CA ILE A 254 -5.91 6.66 -18.10
C ILE A 254 -6.33 6.11 -19.48
N PRO A 255 -7.61 5.75 -19.71
CA PRO A 255 -8.05 5.32 -21.03
C PRO A 255 -7.83 6.44 -22.07
N GLN A 256 -7.42 6.04 -23.28
CA GLN A 256 -6.92 6.96 -24.30
C GLN A 256 -7.96 8.02 -24.71
N GLU A 257 -9.24 7.68 -24.69
CA GLU A 257 -10.35 8.58 -25.01
C GLU A 257 -10.57 9.69 -23.98
N TYR A 258 -10.01 9.53 -22.77
CA TYR A 258 -10.05 10.53 -21.69
C TYR A 258 -8.69 11.16 -21.40
N ALA A 259 -7.62 10.69 -22.06
CA ALA A 259 -6.28 11.23 -21.90
C ALA A 259 -6.24 12.69 -22.38
N MET A 260 -5.58 13.54 -21.61
CA MET A 260 -5.37 14.94 -21.99
C MET A 260 -4.15 15.08 -22.91
N ASP A 261 -4.12 16.17 -23.66
CA ASP A 261 -2.91 16.58 -24.36
C ASP A 261 -1.82 16.97 -23.34
N GLU A 262 -0.64 16.37 -23.48
CA GLU A 262 0.49 16.51 -22.55
C GLU A 262 0.93 17.97 -22.41
N LYS A 263 1.00 18.71 -23.52
CA LYS A 263 1.44 20.10 -23.50
C LYS A 263 0.39 20.99 -22.84
N ILE A 264 -0.90 20.79 -23.16
CA ILE A 264 -1.99 21.58 -22.56
C ILE A 264 -2.03 21.38 -21.04
N ILE A 265 -1.92 20.14 -20.56
CA ILE A 265 -2.00 19.87 -19.13
C ILE A 265 -0.76 20.34 -18.37
N GLU A 266 0.43 20.20 -18.96
CA GLU A 266 1.67 20.69 -18.36
C GLU A 266 1.71 22.23 -18.29
N ASP A 267 1.28 22.91 -19.35
CA ASP A 267 1.16 24.38 -19.35
C ASP A 267 0.18 24.86 -18.25
N ALA A 268 -0.95 24.17 -18.06
CA ALA A 268 -1.91 24.45 -17.01
C ALA A 268 -1.35 24.22 -15.60
N ILE A 269 -0.61 23.12 -15.39
CA ILE A 269 0.02 22.78 -14.11
C ILE A 269 1.13 23.79 -13.77
N ALA A 270 2.00 24.10 -14.73
CA ALA A 270 3.07 25.06 -14.56
C ALA A 270 2.54 26.46 -14.23
N GLY A 271 1.44 26.87 -14.86
CA GLY A 271 0.73 28.11 -14.53
C GLY A 271 0.18 28.10 -13.10
N ALA A 272 -0.48 27.01 -12.70
CA ALA A 272 -1.05 26.86 -11.37
C ALA A 272 0.00 26.81 -10.24
N LEU A 273 1.15 26.18 -10.48
CA LEU A 273 2.28 26.14 -9.54
C LEU A 273 2.86 27.54 -9.30
N LYS A 274 3.08 28.32 -10.37
CA LYS A 274 3.55 29.72 -10.26
C LYS A 274 2.57 30.58 -9.48
N GLU A 275 1.27 30.35 -9.66
CA GLU A 275 0.25 31.09 -8.92
C GLU A 275 0.20 30.69 -7.43
N ALA A 276 0.36 29.40 -7.12
CA ALA A 276 0.45 28.92 -5.75
C ALA A 276 1.63 29.56 -5.00
N GLU A 277 2.79 29.65 -5.66
CA GLU A 277 3.98 30.30 -5.12
C GLU A 277 3.77 31.79 -4.85
N LYS A 278 3.19 32.53 -5.82
CA LYS A 278 2.86 33.95 -5.65
C LYS A 278 1.91 34.21 -4.49
N GLN A 279 0.97 33.30 -4.24
CA GLN A 279 0.01 33.39 -3.14
C GLN A 279 0.54 32.82 -1.82
N GLY A 280 1.76 32.28 -1.78
CA GLY A 280 2.35 31.68 -0.58
C GLY A 280 1.63 30.41 -0.10
N VAL A 281 0.93 29.69 -0.99
CA VAL A 281 0.25 28.44 -0.65
C VAL A 281 1.30 27.37 -0.37
N SER A 282 1.22 26.74 0.81
CA SER A 282 2.23 25.77 1.26
C SER A 282 1.62 24.57 1.99
N GLY A 283 2.38 23.48 2.06
CA GLY A 283 2.00 22.25 2.74
C GLY A 283 0.73 21.61 2.19
N LYS A 284 -0.18 21.18 3.08
CA LYS A 284 -1.34 20.35 2.72
C LYS A 284 -2.37 21.03 1.81
N GLU A 285 -2.31 22.36 1.69
CA GLU A 285 -3.21 23.22 0.89
C GLU A 285 -2.75 23.34 -0.58
N VAL A 286 -1.51 22.97 -0.90
CA VAL A 286 -0.95 23.07 -2.27
C VAL A 286 -1.72 22.20 -3.26
N THR A 287 -1.95 20.93 -2.94
CA THR A 287 -2.63 20.00 -3.86
C THR A 287 -4.07 20.44 -4.19
N PRO A 288 -4.95 20.76 -3.22
CA PRO A 288 -6.30 21.24 -3.54
C PRO A 288 -6.31 22.52 -4.36
N PHE A 289 -5.39 23.47 -4.05
CA PHE A 289 -5.27 24.71 -4.79
C PHE A 289 -4.92 24.46 -6.27
N ILE A 290 -3.89 23.65 -6.54
CA ILE A 290 -3.44 23.39 -7.90
C ILE A 290 -4.52 22.65 -8.69
N LEU A 291 -5.16 21.63 -8.11
CA LEU A 291 -6.24 20.91 -8.81
C LEU A 291 -7.39 21.85 -9.18
N SER A 292 -7.78 22.77 -8.30
CA SER A 292 -8.80 23.78 -8.61
C SER A 292 -8.37 24.71 -9.74
N ALA A 293 -7.11 25.18 -9.73
CA ALA A 293 -6.57 26.04 -10.76
C ALA A 293 -6.49 25.33 -12.13
N VAL A 294 -6.08 24.06 -12.15
CA VAL A 294 -6.02 23.23 -13.38
C VAL A 294 -7.43 22.99 -13.94
N VAL A 295 -8.43 22.75 -13.09
CA VAL A 295 -9.83 22.63 -13.54
C VAL A 295 -10.31 23.90 -14.23
N LYS A 296 -9.99 25.08 -13.66
CA LYS A 296 -10.33 26.37 -14.27
C LYS A 296 -9.59 26.58 -15.60
N ALA A 297 -8.28 26.31 -15.63
CA ALA A 297 -7.45 26.50 -16.82
C ALA A 297 -7.84 25.56 -17.98
N THR A 298 -8.44 24.41 -17.68
CA THR A 298 -8.83 23.38 -18.66
C THR A 298 -10.34 23.37 -18.93
N SER A 299 -11.08 24.38 -18.47
CA SER A 299 -12.54 24.48 -18.61
C SER A 299 -13.28 23.19 -18.20
N GLY A 300 -12.81 22.52 -17.14
CA GLY A 300 -13.38 21.28 -16.62
C GLY A 300 -12.87 19.98 -17.24
N ALA A 301 -12.09 20.01 -18.33
CA ALA A 301 -11.60 18.80 -18.98
C ALA A 301 -10.75 17.91 -18.05
N SER A 302 -9.92 18.52 -17.20
CA SER A 302 -9.15 17.77 -16.18
C SER A 302 -10.02 17.10 -15.12
N LEU A 303 -11.19 17.66 -14.77
CA LEU A 303 -12.12 17.00 -13.86
C LEU A 303 -12.73 15.76 -14.52
N HIS A 304 -13.12 15.84 -15.79
CA HIS A 304 -13.62 14.69 -16.53
C HIS A 304 -12.58 13.58 -16.65
N ALA A 305 -11.32 13.93 -16.95
CA ALA A 305 -10.21 12.98 -16.96
C ALA A 305 -9.99 12.35 -15.58
N ASN A 306 -10.06 13.14 -14.49
CA ASN A 306 -9.92 12.64 -13.12
C ASN A 306 -11.05 11.65 -12.73
N ILE A 307 -12.28 11.91 -13.16
CA ILE A 307 -13.42 11.00 -12.97
C ILE A 307 -13.24 9.72 -13.77
N ALA A 308 -12.79 9.82 -15.03
CA ALA A 308 -12.56 8.65 -15.87
C ALA A 308 -11.46 7.74 -15.32
N LEU A 309 -10.35 8.32 -14.86
CA LEU A 309 -9.23 7.54 -14.35
C LEU A 309 -9.56 6.81 -13.04
N ILE A 310 -10.30 7.43 -12.10
CA ILE A 310 -10.67 6.75 -10.84
C ILE A 310 -11.64 5.59 -11.12
N LYS A 311 -12.54 5.75 -12.07
CA LYS A 311 -13.45 4.67 -12.51
C LYS A 311 -12.68 3.52 -13.16
N ASN A 312 -11.66 3.82 -13.96
CA ASN A 312 -10.80 2.80 -14.54
C ASN A 312 -9.99 2.07 -13.45
N ASN A 313 -9.41 2.80 -12.50
CA ASN A 313 -8.67 2.24 -11.38
C ASN A 313 -9.57 1.36 -10.50
N ALA A 314 -10.83 1.75 -10.29
CA ALA A 314 -11.82 0.96 -9.54
C ALA A 314 -12.12 -0.38 -10.21
N LYS A 315 -12.29 -0.38 -11.53
CA LYS A 315 -12.44 -1.62 -12.32
C LYS A 315 -11.23 -2.54 -12.14
N VAL A 316 -10.01 -2.02 -12.37
CA VAL A 316 -8.77 -2.80 -12.24
C VAL A 316 -8.58 -3.31 -10.81
N GLY A 317 -8.77 -2.46 -9.80
CA GLY A 317 -8.62 -2.86 -8.39
C GLY A 317 -9.64 -3.92 -7.94
N ALA A 318 -10.89 -3.84 -8.41
CA ALA A 318 -11.88 -4.87 -8.14
C ALA A 318 -11.51 -6.22 -8.80
N ASP A 319 -11.09 -6.19 -10.07
CA ASP A 319 -10.64 -7.39 -10.78
C ASP A 319 -9.43 -8.03 -10.04
N ILE A 320 -8.46 -7.21 -9.57
CA ILE A 320 -7.31 -7.69 -8.78
C ILE A 320 -7.76 -8.33 -7.45
N ALA A 321 -8.66 -7.68 -6.72
CA ALA A 321 -9.15 -8.20 -5.44
C ALA A 321 -9.86 -9.56 -5.60
N VAL A 322 -10.65 -9.71 -6.66
CA VAL A 322 -11.33 -10.97 -7.01
C VAL A 322 -10.31 -12.05 -7.37
N GLU A 323 -9.33 -11.77 -8.23
CA GLU A 323 -8.29 -12.75 -8.58
C GLU A 323 -7.43 -13.14 -7.37
N PHE A 324 -7.06 -12.17 -6.53
CA PHE A 324 -6.33 -12.45 -5.29
C PHE A 324 -7.11 -13.37 -4.35
N LYS A 325 -8.44 -13.16 -4.25
CA LYS A 325 -9.30 -14.04 -3.45
C LYS A 325 -9.35 -15.47 -4.01
N LYS A 326 -9.40 -15.63 -5.34
CA LYS A 326 -9.35 -16.95 -5.99
C LYS A 326 -8.06 -17.69 -5.67
N LEU A 327 -6.90 -17.01 -5.74
CA LEU A 327 -5.60 -17.59 -5.39
C LEU A 327 -5.57 -18.11 -3.95
N LYS A 328 -6.00 -17.28 -2.98
CA LYS A 328 -6.08 -17.69 -1.57
C LYS A 328 -6.99 -18.90 -1.33
N ASN A 329 -8.11 -19.00 -2.04
CA ASN A 329 -9.03 -20.15 -1.90
C ASN A 329 -8.39 -21.45 -2.41
N VAL A 330 -7.59 -21.38 -3.47
CA VAL A 330 -6.85 -22.54 -3.99
C VAL A 330 -5.83 -23.04 -2.97
N ASP A 331 -5.06 -22.15 -2.34
CA ASP A 331 -4.07 -22.55 -1.33
C ASP A 331 -4.71 -23.10 -0.07
N ASN A 332 -5.80 -22.49 0.39
CA ASN A 332 -6.56 -23.01 1.54
C ASN A 332 -7.09 -24.41 1.26
N SER A 333 -7.56 -24.67 0.03
CA SER A 333 -8.02 -26.00 -0.38
C SER A 333 -6.87 -27.00 -0.40
N ARG A 334 -5.73 -26.66 -1.04
CA ARG A 334 -4.53 -27.52 -1.08
C ARG A 334 -4.00 -27.83 0.33
N ASN A 335 -3.95 -26.83 1.20
CA ASN A 335 -3.54 -27.01 2.60
C ASN A 335 -4.52 -27.89 3.38
N ALA A 336 -5.84 -27.75 3.16
CA ALA A 336 -6.83 -28.64 3.76
C ALA A 336 -6.69 -30.10 3.29
N PHE A 337 -6.39 -30.34 2.00
CA PHE A 337 -6.11 -31.68 1.47
C PHE A 337 -4.81 -32.29 2.03
N ASN A 338 -3.77 -31.48 2.23
CA ASN A 338 -2.51 -31.91 2.82
C ASN A 338 -2.64 -32.26 4.32
N ILE A 339 -3.50 -31.55 5.06
CA ILE A 339 -3.81 -31.86 6.46
C ILE A 339 -4.75 -33.08 6.56
N GLY A 340 -5.63 -33.29 5.57
CA GLY A 340 -6.55 -34.44 5.49
C GLY A 340 -5.89 -35.79 5.17
N SER A 341 -4.65 -35.80 4.66
CA SER A 341 -3.92 -37.03 4.33
C SER A 341 -3.08 -37.60 5.50
N SER A 342 -3.09 -36.99 6.68
CA SER A 342 -2.35 -37.47 7.86
C SER A 342 -3.21 -38.23 8.88
N LYS A 343 -4.34 -38.83 8.48
CA LYS A 343 -5.09 -39.77 9.32
C LYS A 343 -5.49 -41.03 8.54
N GLY A 344 -4.63 -42.03 8.63
CA GLY A 344 -4.91 -43.41 8.21
C GLY A 344 -4.03 -44.38 8.98
N VAL A 345 -4.53 -44.85 10.13
CA VAL A 345 -4.00 -46.01 10.86
C VAL A 345 -4.09 -47.23 9.94
N GLY A 346 -2.94 -47.71 9.48
CA GLY A 346 -2.79 -48.94 8.71
C GLY A 346 -1.73 -49.83 9.35
N LYS A 347 -2.16 -51.00 9.80
CA LYS A 347 -1.43 -52.04 10.54
C LYS A 347 0.03 -52.24 10.12
N CYS A 348 0.88 -52.38 11.14
CA CYS A 348 2.12 -53.15 11.04
C CYS A 348 1.81 -54.57 10.54
N SER A 349 2.42 -54.94 9.43
CA SER A 349 2.70 -56.33 9.07
C SER A 349 4.11 -56.42 8.52
N SER A 350 4.88 -57.30 9.15
CA SER A 350 6.28 -57.61 9.00
C SER A 350 6.72 -58.07 7.60
N ASN A 351 8.02 -57.91 7.38
CA ASN A 351 8.91 -58.59 6.41
C ASN A 351 8.94 -58.09 4.97
N SER A 352 9.98 -57.32 4.65
CA SER A 352 10.98 -57.71 3.65
C SER A 352 12.14 -56.73 3.64
N SER A 353 13.28 -57.17 4.17
CA SER A 353 14.61 -56.60 3.97
C SER A 353 14.88 -56.21 2.51
N ARG A 354 15.36 -54.99 2.22
CA ARG A 354 16.27 -54.73 1.09
C ARG A 354 17.24 -53.58 1.38
N HIS A 355 18.46 -53.84 0.96
CA HIS A 355 19.71 -53.12 1.19
C HIS A 355 19.73 -51.67 0.69
N PHE A 356 20.45 -50.81 1.43
CA PHE A 356 21.02 -49.58 0.89
C PHE A 356 22.14 -49.96 -0.10
N HIS A 357 21.89 -49.74 -1.39
CA HIS A 357 22.95 -49.71 -2.40
C HIS A 357 23.25 -48.26 -2.74
N THR A 358 24.43 -47.81 -2.34
CA THR A 358 25.14 -46.71 -2.96
C THR A 358 25.64 -47.18 -4.32
N SER A 359 25.16 -46.57 -5.41
CA SER A 359 25.82 -46.70 -6.71
C SER A 359 25.64 -45.43 -7.52
N CYS A 360 26.75 -44.72 -7.69
CA CYS A 360 26.94 -43.72 -8.72
C CYS A 360 26.72 -44.36 -10.09
N SER A 361 25.86 -43.73 -10.91
CA SER A 361 25.84 -43.96 -12.35
C SER A 361 25.82 -42.60 -13.02
N ARG A 362 26.94 -42.26 -13.66
CA ARG A 362 27.08 -41.13 -14.58
C ARG A 362 26.14 -41.34 -15.77
N ARG A 363 25.36 -40.32 -16.11
CA ARG A 363 25.06 -39.97 -17.49
C ARG A 363 25.30 -38.47 -17.65
N THR A 364 26.12 -38.18 -18.64
CA THR A 364 26.47 -36.89 -19.19
C THR A 364 25.29 -36.31 -19.94
N ASP A 365 25.12 -35.00 -19.81
CA ASP A 365 24.79 -34.02 -20.87
C ASP A 365 23.99 -32.88 -20.24
N ASP A 366 24.69 -31.76 -19.98
CA ASP A 366 24.25 -30.38 -20.25
C ASP A 366 25.20 -29.40 -19.52
N GLU A 367 25.72 -28.43 -20.28
CA GLU A 367 26.66 -27.40 -19.84
C GLU A 367 26.06 -26.49 -18.75
N PRO A 368 26.83 -26.11 -17.72
CA PRO A 368 26.44 -25.04 -16.81
C PRO A 368 26.96 -23.66 -17.27
N LEU A 369 26.04 -22.69 -17.37
CA LEU A 369 26.38 -21.28 -17.22
C LEU A 369 26.88 -21.04 -15.79
N PHE A 370 27.96 -20.26 -15.67
CA PHE A 370 28.67 -19.82 -14.45
C PHE A 370 29.80 -20.73 -13.95
N SER A 371 31.02 -20.33 -14.28
CA SER A 371 32.26 -20.84 -13.67
C SER A 371 32.40 -20.31 -12.24
N ALA A 372 32.51 -21.20 -11.26
CA ALA A 372 33.01 -20.89 -9.93
C ALA A 372 34.32 -21.65 -9.70
N ASN A 373 35.41 -20.91 -9.47
CA ASN A 373 36.65 -21.48 -8.94
C ASN A 373 36.50 -21.71 -7.43
N LYS A 374 36.93 -22.89 -6.99
CA LYS A 374 36.89 -23.35 -5.59
C LYS A 374 38.23 -23.15 -4.87
N ASN A 375 38.09 -23.10 -3.55
CA ASN A 375 39.06 -23.12 -2.44
C ASN A 375 39.47 -21.72 -1.97
N CYS A 376 39.24 -21.32 -0.71
CA CYS A 376 39.72 -22.01 0.50
C CYS A 376 38.82 -21.82 1.74
N ASP A 377 39.08 -22.68 2.74
CA ASP A 377 38.46 -22.85 4.06
C ASP A 377 38.11 -21.60 4.89
N GLY A 378 37.00 -21.71 5.64
CA GLY A 378 36.73 -20.95 6.87
C GLY A 378 35.38 -20.23 6.88
N ASP A 379 34.44 -20.69 7.70
CA ASP A 379 33.14 -20.03 7.91
C ASP A 379 33.31 -18.67 8.58
N VAL A 380 33.01 -17.59 7.86
CA VAL A 380 32.78 -16.26 8.42
C VAL A 380 31.42 -15.77 7.96
N LEU A 381 30.46 -15.79 8.88
CA LEU A 381 29.13 -15.21 8.72
C LEU A 381 29.14 -13.79 9.29
N VAL A 382 29.18 -12.78 8.41
CA VAL A 382 28.99 -11.38 8.80
C VAL A 382 27.51 -11.04 8.71
N ILE A 383 26.87 -10.80 9.85
CA ILE A 383 25.50 -10.27 9.93
C ILE A 383 25.59 -8.82 10.41
N GLY A 384 25.18 -7.88 9.55
CA GLY A 384 24.95 -6.48 9.90
C GLY A 384 26.15 -5.56 9.68
N GLY A 385 25.99 -4.64 8.72
CA GLY A 385 26.76 -3.40 8.67
C GLY A 385 25.91 -2.30 9.30
N ALA A 386 26.41 -1.68 10.37
CA ALA A 386 25.88 -0.41 10.86
C ALA A 386 26.77 0.71 10.30
N ASN A 387 26.21 1.60 9.48
CA ASN A 387 26.88 2.86 9.18
C ASN A 387 26.73 3.75 10.42
N VAL A 388 27.79 3.81 11.23
CA VAL A 388 27.93 4.81 12.28
C VAL A 388 28.85 5.89 11.72
N ASP A 389 28.26 7.00 11.27
CA ASP A 389 29.03 8.20 10.97
C ASP A 389 29.46 8.83 12.30
N ARG A 390 30.75 8.74 12.64
CA ARG A 390 31.33 9.42 13.79
C ARG A 390 32.23 10.54 13.30
N THR A 391 31.73 11.76 13.41
CA THR A 391 32.56 12.95 13.22
C THR A 391 33.42 13.14 14.46
N TYR A 392 34.73 12.90 14.35
CA TYR A 392 35.68 13.25 15.41
C TYR A 392 36.30 14.63 15.10
N ARG A 393 36.25 15.56 16.04
CA ARG A 393 37.22 16.66 16.07
C ARG A 393 38.49 16.12 16.70
N LEU A 394 39.53 15.94 15.89
CA LEU A 394 40.89 15.83 16.40
C LEU A 394 41.22 17.16 17.07
N LYS A 395 41.24 17.16 18.40
CA LYS A 395 42.07 18.10 19.15
C LYS A 395 43.29 17.31 19.57
N GLU A 396 44.46 17.84 19.25
CA GLU A 396 45.72 17.38 19.86
C GLU A 396 45.51 17.38 21.38
N ASP A 397 45.90 16.26 21.99
CA ASP A 397 45.95 15.98 23.42
C ASP A 397 44.67 15.45 24.11
N GLY A 398 44.58 14.11 24.17
CA GLY A 398 44.01 13.37 25.31
C GLY A 398 42.52 13.01 25.24
N VAL A 399 42.21 11.75 24.89
CA VAL A 399 40.86 11.18 25.04
C VAL A 399 40.56 10.92 26.52
N GLN A 400 39.65 11.68 27.12
CA GLN A 400 38.87 11.24 28.28
C GLN A 400 37.48 10.84 27.82
N VAL A 401 37.08 9.60 28.15
CA VAL A 401 35.73 9.08 27.96
C VAL A 401 34.88 9.51 29.15
N SER A 402 33.74 10.14 28.92
CA SER A 402 32.66 10.27 29.91
C SER A 402 31.35 9.73 29.34
N LEU A 403 30.67 8.98 30.22
CA LEU A 403 29.48 8.13 30.05
C LEU A 403 28.32 8.72 29.23
#